data_AF-A0A1B1AJT1-F1
#
_entry.id   AF-A0A1B1AJT1-F1
#
_cell.length_a   1.000
_cell.length_b   1.000
_cell.length_c   1.000
_cell.angle_alpha   90.00
_cell.angle_beta   90.00
_cell.angle_gamma   90.00
#
_symmetry.space_group_name_H-M   'P 1'
#
loop_
_entity.id
_entity.type
_entity.pdbx_description
1 polymer ?
#
loop_
_entity_poly.entity_id
_entity_poly.type
_entity_poly.pdbx_seq_one_letter_code
_entity_poly.pdbx_strand_id
1 'polypeptide(L)'
;MTSNAFDPFALIRTMLSSRAFALADTPPDAELRALLQLGETAAAADPNLAIALSAITTPRVRALFQSTTSFRTTSGLRFTVDGGDIFAATVAAGYMPEGPDFEGFMQLVGPGSVIVDVGANFGLYALSAALYARLQGRVFAFEPAPGAFALLERNIADNALGSIVTAKQLAVAASVGRAEFYIGDDVSFSSLHRTTRLDADVTSVDVEIVTLDVALSHIASIDLLKIDVEGGEGEVLSGARELLRRSRAPIVQLEYSHKNLDDARRAAFAETMAVLASDGFRIYRRGITGAVTLPAASEPFSGNLFLAREGEGQIRLQRMLERTARHDVTPRDKGALALLQVIVAQNQALHDAEMLQRELAQVADSIVGESDTATDDPVRAMQQAWLETRKRALNAENQVSSLSAAVEGRDRLVDQNSEKIASLRNIEAKLRVRLEALELALKTANGKISASRAEFEQLRSRFKDSEQKRGAANDRSAEIRAEHDRLRARFKESEQKREQLIKVSQRLQRRCEELLRRLGENVDGTTTGETTSS
;
A
#
# COMPACT_ATOMS: atom_id res chain seq x y z
N MET A 1 -18.50 12.97 -12.18
CA MET A 1 -17.93 13.77 -11.08
C MET A 1 -18.74 13.46 -9.84
N THR A 2 -18.46 12.34 -9.18
CA THR A 2 -19.07 12.03 -7.88
C THR A 2 -18.11 12.56 -6.84
N SER A 3 -18.56 13.59 -6.12
CA SER A 3 -17.94 14.02 -4.87
C SER A 3 -17.67 12.78 -4.03
N ASN A 4 -16.46 12.67 -3.47
CA ASN A 4 -16.29 11.98 -2.19
C ASN A 4 -17.18 12.74 -1.20
N ALA A 5 -18.47 12.41 -1.17
CA ALA A 5 -19.38 12.89 -0.17
C ALA A 5 -18.83 12.32 1.14
N PHE A 6 -18.37 13.20 2.01
CA PHE A 6 -18.05 12.89 3.39
C PHE A 6 -19.17 12.02 3.94
N ASP A 7 -18.86 10.76 4.23
CA ASP A 7 -19.79 9.81 4.81
C ASP A 7 -19.59 9.84 6.32
N PRO A 8 -20.37 10.65 7.06
CA PRO A 8 -20.20 10.80 8.50
C PRO A 8 -20.47 9.48 9.26
N PHE A 9 -21.04 8.49 8.58
CA PHE A 9 -21.33 7.17 9.13
C PHE A 9 -20.40 6.07 8.62
N ALA A 10 -19.41 6.33 7.77
CA ALA A 10 -18.40 5.32 7.39
C ALA A 10 -17.67 4.81 8.63
N LEU A 11 -17.27 5.75 9.48
CA LEU A 11 -16.59 5.53 10.75
C LEU A 11 -17.42 4.70 11.72
N ILE A 12 -18.68 5.11 11.90
CA ILE A 12 -19.67 4.45 12.75
C ILE A 12 -20.01 3.05 12.23
N ARG A 13 -20.25 2.89 10.93
CA ARG A 13 -20.49 1.59 10.29
C ARG A 13 -19.33 0.65 10.51
N THR A 14 -18.10 1.14 10.38
CA THR A 14 -16.94 0.29 10.62
C THR A 14 -16.81 -0.08 12.10
N MET A 15 -17.04 0.84 13.03
CA MET A 15 -17.07 0.50 14.46
C MET A 15 -18.18 -0.50 14.84
N LEU A 16 -19.32 -0.49 14.14
CA LEU A 16 -20.44 -1.42 14.38
C LEU A 16 -20.24 -2.80 13.74
N SER A 17 -19.60 -2.85 12.57
CA SER A 17 -19.42 -4.07 11.76
C SER A 17 -18.12 -4.81 12.06
N SER A 18 -17.06 -4.08 12.42
CA SER A 18 -15.84 -4.66 12.97
C SER A 18 -16.07 -5.02 14.44
N ARG A 19 -15.23 -5.88 15.00
CA ARG A 19 -15.26 -6.22 16.43
C ARG A 19 -14.89 -5.02 17.34
N ALA A 20 -15.10 -3.76 16.94
CA ALA A 20 -14.67 -2.59 17.71
C ALA A 20 -15.29 -2.56 19.12
N PHE A 21 -16.51 -3.07 19.31
CA PHE A 21 -17.08 -3.20 20.67
C PHE A 21 -16.37 -4.22 21.57
N ALA A 22 -15.47 -5.06 21.04
CA ALA A 22 -14.58 -5.86 21.87
C ALA A 22 -13.45 -5.00 22.50
N LEU A 23 -13.21 -3.80 21.98
CA LEU A 23 -12.26 -2.81 22.50
C LEU A 23 -12.94 -1.74 23.37
N ALA A 24 -14.27 -1.70 23.39
CA ALA A 24 -15.02 -0.79 24.24
C ALA A 24 -15.14 -1.36 25.67
N ASP A 25 -14.98 -0.51 26.68
CA ASP A 25 -15.12 -0.93 28.08
C ASP A 25 -16.57 -1.36 28.40
N THR A 26 -17.55 -0.84 27.65
CA THR A 26 -18.97 -1.18 27.76
C THR A 26 -19.65 -1.28 26.39
N PRO A 27 -20.61 -2.21 26.21
CA PRO A 27 -21.40 -2.29 25.00
C PRO A 27 -22.34 -1.07 24.87
N PRO A 28 -22.71 -0.67 23.63
CA PRO A 28 -23.55 0.49 23.41
C PRO A 28 -24.96 0.24 23.97
N ASP A 29 -25.55 1.24 24.60
CA ASP A 29 -26.93 1.15 25.07
C ASP A 29 -27.93 1.02 23.89
N ALA A 30 -29.19 0.69 24.19
CA ALA A 30 -30.22 0.46 23.17
C ALA A 30 -30.56 1.73 22.37
N GLU A 31 -30.45 2.90 22.99
CA GLU A 31 -30.73 4.19 22.36
C GLU A 31 -29.63 4.56 21.37
N LEU A 32 -28.35 4.41 21.76
CA LEU A 32 -27.21 4.61 20.89
C LEU A 32 -27.27 3.65 19.70
N ARG A 33 -27.58 2.36 19.92
CA ARG A 33 -27.79 1.41 18.81
C ARG A 33 -28.88 1.86 17.84
N ALA A 34 -30.00 2.35 18.35
CA ALA A 34 -31.08 2.87 17.52
C ALA A 34 -30.68 4.13 16.74
N LEU A 35 -29.95 5.06 17.37
CA LEU A 35 -29.45 6.27 16.73
C LEU A 35 -28.44 5.96 15.62
N LEU A 36 -27.55 4.99 15.84
CA LEU A 36 -26.59 4.59 14.82
C LEU A 36 -27.30 3.92 13.63
N GLN A 37 -28.29 3.07 13.87
CA GLN A 37 -29.09 2.43 12.81
C GLN A 37 -29.98 3.42 12.06
N LEU A 38 -30.49 4.45 12.74
CA LEU A 38 -31.17 5.58 12.13
C LEU A 38 -30.20 6.38 11.24
N GLY A 39 -28.97 6.59 11.72
CA GLY A 39 -27.88 7.22 10.98
C GLY A 39 -27.56 6.51 9.66
N GLU A 40 -27.53 5.17 9.65
CA GLU A 40 -27.34 4.39 8.41
C GLU A 40 -28.43 4.65 7.37
N THR A 41 -29.69 4.77 7.83
CA THR A 41 -30.83 5.04 6.95
C THR A 41 -30.81 6.50 6.47
N ALA A 42 -30.44 7.43 7.35
CA ALA A 42 -30.34 8.86 7.06
C ALA A 42 -29.21 9.19 6.09
N ALA A 43 -28.04 8.55 6.20
CA ALA A 43 -26.89 8.76 5.30
C ALA A 43 -27.22 8.51 3.83
N ALA A 44 -28.17 7.59 3.56
CA ALA A 44 -28.64 7.30 2.21
C ALA A 44 -29.74 8.26 1.71
N ALA A 45 -30.41 8.99 2.60
CA ALA A 45 -31.64 9.74 2.30
C ALA A 45 -31.48 11.27 2.43
N ASP A 46 -30.75 11.77 3.43
CA ASP A 46 -30.54 13.19 3.69
C ASP A 46 -29.16 13.44 4.36
N PRO A 47 -28.21 14.07 3.64
CA PRO A 47 -26.89 14.41 4.17
C PRO A 47 -26.91 15.34 5.40
N ASN A 48 -27.87 16.25 5.50
CA ASN A 48 -27.94 17.19 6.64
C ASN A 48 -28.43 16.48 7.89
N LEU A 49 -29.43 15.60 7.74
CA LEU A 49 -29.88 14.73 8.83
C LEU A 49 -28.74 13.80 9.29
N ALA A 50 -27.94 13.30 8.35
CA ALA A 50 -26.79 12.47 8.66
C ALA A 50 -25.73 13.23 9.47
N ILE A 51 -25.42 14.48 9.10
CA ILE A 51 -24.50 15.34 9.87
C ILE A 51 -25.04 15.61 11.28
N ALA A 52 -26.32 15.94 11.42
CA ALA A 52 -26.94 16.20 12.72
C ALA A 52 -26.92 14.95 13.63
N LEU A 53 -27.21 13.77 13.08
CA LEU A 53 -27.15 12.51 13.83
C LEU A 53 -25.71 12.13 14.20
N SER A 54 -24.74 12.39 13.33
CA SER A 54 -23.31 12.18 13.61
C SER A 54 -22.84 13.08 14.76
N ALA A 55 -23.28 14.33 14.83
CA ALA A 55 -22.94 15.24 15.94
C ALA A 55 -23.44 14.72 17.31
N ILE A 56 -24.56 13.99 17.33
CA ILE A 56 -25.13 13.42 18.57
C ILE A 56 -24.49 12.06 18.90
N THR A 57 -24.21 11.25 17.88
CA THR A 57 -23.73 9.87 18.06
C THR A 57 -22.23 9.80 18.30
N THR A 58 -21.43 10.65 17.66
CA THR A 58 -19.97 10.63 17.74
C THR A 58 -19.45 10.79 19.17
N PRO A 59 -19.88 11.79 19.98
CA PRO A 59 -19.45 11.91 21.37
C PRO A 59 -19.84 10.70 22.23
N ARG A 60 -21.02 10.13 22.00
CA ARG A 60 -21.50 8.93 22.72
C ARG A 60 -20.71 7.67 22.36
N VAL A 61 -20.33 7.51 21.09
CA VAL A 61 -19.45 6.41 20.65
C VAL A 61 -18.07 6.57 21.26
N ARG A 62 -17.48 7.78 21.22
CA ARG A 62 -16.18 8.07 21.85
C ARG A 62 -16.17 7.79 23.34
N ALA A 63 -17.26 8.08 24.06
CA ALA A 63 -17.38 7.78 25.48
C ALA A 63 -17.33 6.27 25.81
N LEU A 64 -17.49 5.38 24.84
CA LEU A 64 -17.33 3.92 25.04
C LEU A 64 -15.86 3.47 25.02
N PHE A 65 -14.96 4.33 24.55
CA PHE A 65 -13.54 4.05 24.33
C PHE A 65 -12.66 4.96 25.19
N GLN A 66 -13.05 5.24 26.43
CA GLN A 66 -12.30 6.17 27.31
C GLN A 66 -10.99 5.58 27.85
N SER A 67 -10.76 4.27 27.68
CA SER A 67 -9.51 3.64 28.06
C SER A 67 -8.50 3.64 26.92
N THR A 68 -7.23 3.68 27.31
CA THR A 68 -6.14 3.45 26.38
C THR A 68 -6.19 2.02 25.87
N THR A 69 -6.27 1.83 24.56
CA THR A 69 -6.30 0.51 23.91
C THR A 69 -4.99 0.22 23.21
N SER A 70 -4.61 -1.06 23.13
CA SER A 70 -3.45 -1.49 22.36
C SER A 70 -3.83 -2.45 21.25
N PHE A 71 -3.22 -2.27 20.08
CA PHE A 71 -3.39 -3.16 18.94
C PHE A 71 -2.06 -3.45 18.24
N ARG A 72 -2.06 -4.41 17.33
CA ARG A 72 -0.92 -4.75 16.49
C ARG A 72 -1.29 -4.64 15.03
N THR A 73 -0.47 -3.94 14.23
CA THR A 73 -0.66 -3.86 12.78
C THR A 73 -0.28 -5.17 12.10
N THR A 74 -0.67 -5.34 10.83
CA THR A 74 -0.18 -6.42 9.97
C THR A 74 1.34 -6.37 9.77
N SER A 75 1.95 -5.18 9.87
CA SER A 75 3.41 -4.99 9.87
C SER A 75 4.07 -5.37 11.19
N GLY A 76 3.31 -5.75 12.21
CA GLY A 76 3.82 -6.20 13.51
C GLY A 76 4.12 -5.07 14.50
N LEU A 77 3.90 -3.80 14.12
CA LEU A 77 4.00 -2.66 15.04
C LEU A 77 2.94 -2.77 16.11
N ARG A 78 3.33 -2.46 17.34
CA ARG A 78 2.41 -2.29 18.47
C ARG A 78 2.07 -0.82 18.60
N PHE A 79 0.79 -0.52 18.76
CA PHE A 79 0.34 0.82 19.07
C PHE A 79 -0.53 0.76 20.30
N THR A 80 -0.20 1.58 21.27
CA THR A 80 -1.08 2.02 22.33
C THR A 80 -1.67 3.37 21.91
N VAL A 81 -2.98 3.50 22.01
CA VAL A 81 -3.73 4.68 21.55
C VAL A 81 -4.75 5.13 22.58
N ASP A 82 -5.06 6.41 22.59
CA ASP A 82 -6.23 6.94 23.26
C ASP A 82 -7.48 6.50 22.50
N GLY A 83 -8.41 5.79 23.15
CA GLY A 83 -9.67 5.42 22.51
C GLY A 83 -10.63 6.61 22.35
N GLY A 84 -10.37 7.72 23.06
CA GLY A 84 -11.05 8.99 22.84
C GLY A 84 -10.67 9.66 21.52
N ASP A 85 -9.50 9.35 20.96
CA ASP A 85 -9.12 9.78 19.60
C ASP A 85 -9.84 8.90 18.58
N ILE A 86 -10.74 9.49 17.80
CA ILE A 86 -11.58 8.71 16.90
C ILE A 86 -10.79 8.09 15.75
N PHE A 87 -9.75 8.77 15.28
CA PHE A 87 -8.87 8.24 14.24
C PHE A 87 -8.12 7.03 14.79
N ALA A 88 -7.53 7.16 15.98
CA ALA A 88 -6.78 6.10 16.62
C ALA A 88 -7.66 4.88 16.99
N ALA A 89 -8.84 5.12 17.54
CA ALA A 89 -9.82 4.08 17.85
C ALA A 89 -10.26 3.29 16.61
N THR A 90 -10.39 4.00 15.48
CA THR A 90 -10.77 3.39 14.21
C THR A 90 -9.66 2.51 13.64
N VAL A 91 -8.42 2.98 13.72
CA VAL A 91 -7.25 2.19 13.34
C VAL A 91 -7.12 0.95 14.24
N ALA A 92 -7.34 1.10 15.54
CA ALA A 92 -7.34 -0.02 16.49
C ALA A 92 -8.43 -1.07 16.18
N ALA A 93 -9.59 -0.62 15.68
CA ALA A 93 -10.67 -1.48 15.22
C ALA A 93 -10.37 -2.18 13.87
N GLY A 94 -9.23 -1.89 13.24
CA GLY A 94 -8.79 -2.52 12.00
C GLY A 94 -9.22 -1.80 10.73
N TYR A 95 -9.62 -0.53 10.83
CA TYR A 95 -9.99 0.29 9.68
C TYR A 95 -9.07 1.50 9.55
N MET A 96 -8.59 1.75 8.33
CA MET A 96 -7.72 2.88 8.03
C MET A 96 -8.51 3.87 7.16
N PRO A 97 -9.07 4.96 7.73
CA PRO A 97 -9.87 5.94 6.97
C PRO A 97 -9.09 6.55 5.80
N GLU A 98 -7.78 6.75 5.98
CA GLU A 98 -6.86 7.29 4.99
C GLU A 98 -6.06 6.22 4.23
N GLY A 99 -6.53 4.96 4.20
CA GLY A 99 -5.78 3.80 3.71
C GLY A 99 -4.96 4.06 2.44
N PRO A 100 -5.57 4.53 1.33
CA PRO A 100 -4.84 4.77 0.08
C PRO A 100 -3.76 5.84 0.17
N ASP A 101 -3.96 6.89 0.96
CA ASP A 101 -3.00 8.00 1.09
C ASP A 101 -1.85 7.59 2.03
N PHE A 102 -2.17 6.89 3.13
CA PHE A 102 -1.17 6.29 4.03
C PHE A 102 -0.31 5.24 3.31
N GLU A 103 -0.93 4.28 2.61
CA GLU A 103 -0.21 3.26 1.84
C GLU A 103 0.64 3.90 0.75
N GLY A 104 0.11 4.92 0.07
CA GLY A 104 0.85 5.72 -0.90
C GLY A 104 2.09 6.37 -0.30
N PHE A 105 1.96 7.02 0.85
CA PHE A 105 3.10 7.59 1.56
C PHE A 105 4.15 6.52 1.87
N MET A 106 3.75 5.37 2.42
CA MET A 106 4.66 4.28 2.75
C MET A 106 5.40 3.73 1.52
N GLN A 107 4.76 3.70 0.35
CA GLN A 107 5.42 3.32 -0.92
C GLN A 107 6.49 4.31 -1.38
N LEU A 108 6.46 5.56 -0.90
CA LEU A 108 7.51 6.53 -1.20
C LEU A 108 8.72 6.36 -0.27
N VAL A 109 8.56 5.73 0.90
CA VAL A 109 9.63 5.55 1.87
C VAL A 109 10.60 4.47 1.36
N GLY A 110 11.86 4.87 1.14
CA GLY A 110 12.93 3.95 0.76
C GLY A 110 13.89 3.67 1.92
N PRO A 111 14.71 2.61 1.84
CA PRO A 111 15.81 2.41 2.78
C PRO A 111 16.71 3.65 2.85
N GLY A 112 17.06 4.09 4.06
CA GLY A 112 17.90 5.28 4.27
C GLY A 112 17.16 6.61 4.15
N SER A 113 15.85 6.63 3.89
CA SER A 113 15.10 7.87 3.77
C SER A 113 15.13 8.70 5.06
N VAL A 114 15.17 10.01 4.89
CA VAL A 114 14.98 10.98 5.97
C VAL A 114 13.57 11.55 5.88
N ILE A 115 12.76 11.27 6.88
CA ILE A 115 11.33 11.59 6.94
C ILE A 115 11.08 12.60 8.06
N VAL A 116 10.17 13.53 7.80
CA VAL A 116 9.64 14.46 8.79
C VAL A 116 8.14 14.27 8.88
N ASP A 117 7.63 14.07 10.08
CA ASP A 117 6.21 13.88 10.38
C ASP A 117 5.77 14.99 11.35
N VAL A 118 4.94 15.91 10.88
CA VAL A 118 4.50 17.08 11.64
C VAL A 118 3.02 16.93 11.98
N GLY A 119 2.70 16.89 13.28
CA GLY A 119 1.42 16.43 13.78
C GLY A 119 1.38 14.90 13.87
N ALA A 120 2.43 14.33 14.48
CA ALA A 120 2.64 12.89 14.47
C ALA A 120 1.59 12.11 15.28
N ASN A 121 0.82 12.78 16.16
CA ASN A 121 -0.16 12.18 17.05
C ASN A 121 0.44 10.97 17.78
N PHE A 122 -0.21 9.81 17.81
CA PHE A 122 0.30 8.59 18.43
C PHE A 122 1.40 7.88 17.61
N GLY A 123 1.80 8.45 16.48
CA GLY A 123 2.96 8.01 15.69
C GLY A 123 2.69 7.04 14.55
N LEU A 124 1.46 6.97 14.04
CA LEU A 124 1.11 6.02 12.97
C LEU A 124 2.02 6.17 11.74
N TYR A 125 2.18 7.39 11.23
CA TYR A 125 3.04 7.67 10.08
C TYR A 125 4.52 7.54 10.47
N ALA A 126 4.97 8.18 11.55
CA ALA A 126 6.35 8.14 12.01
C ALA A 126 6.90 6.71 12.18
N LEU A 127 6.21 5.85 12.93
CA LEU A 127 6.68 4.48 13.20
C LEU A 127 6.59 3.60 11.96
N SER A 128 5.53 3.75 11.16
CA SER A 128 5.40 3.01 9.90
C SER A 128 6.50 3.40 8.92
N ALA A 129 6.79 4.69 8.78
CA ALA A 129 7.89 5.18 7.94
C ALA A 129 9.25 4.69 8.45
N ALA A 130 9.47 4.69 9.77
CA ALA A 130 10.70 4.19 10.39
C ALA A 130 10.95 2.72 10.05
N LEU A 131 9.89 1.91 9.92
CA LEU A 131 10.02 0.60 9.35
C LEU A 131 10.63 0.71 7.95
N TYR A 132 9.91 1.23 6.96
CA TYR A 132 10.37 1.19 5.56
C TYR A 132 11.74 1.87 5.32
N ALA A 133 12.08 2.87 6.14
CA ALA A 133 13.36 3.55 6.11
C ALA A 133 14.55 2.69 6.61
N ARG A 134 14.27 1.65 7.40
CA ARG A 134 15.26 0.71 7.99
C ARG A 134 16.29 1.42 8.87
N LEU A 135 17.30 0.68 9.32
CA LEU A 135 18.36 1.15 10.24
C LEU A 135 19.18 2.34 9.72
N GLN A 136 19.18 2.61 8.41
CA GLN A 136 19.90 3.74 7.83
C GLN A 136 19.04 5.01 7.72
N GLY A 137 17.73 4.88 7.92
CA GLY A 137 16.78 5.97 7.84
C GLY A 137 16.76 6.83 9.10
N ARG A 138 16.08 7.97 9.01
CA ARG A 138 15.78 8.82 10.17
C ARG A 138 14.38 9.38 10.05
N VAL A 139 13.66 9.42 11.16
CA VAL A 139 12.33 10.00 11.25
C VAL A 139 12.33 11.06 12.34
N PHE A 140 11.91 12.28 12.00
CA PHE A 140 11.71 13.35 12.95
C PHE A 140 10.20 13.58 13.12
N ALA A 141 9.67 13.22 14.28
CA ALA A 141 8.25 13.31 14.60
C ALA A 141 8.00 14.49 15.54
N PHE A 142 7.12 15.40 15.16
CA PHE A 142 6.75 16.57 15.94
C PHE A 142 5.29 16.46 16.39
N GLU A 143 5.04 16.45 17.69
CA GLU A 143 3.70 16.37 18.27
C GLU A 143 3.60 17.29 19.51
N PRO A 144 2.87 18.41 19.44
CA PRO A 144 2.79 19.36 20.56
C PRO A 144 1.88 18.90 21.71
N ALA A 145 0.82 18.13 21.44
CA ALA A 145 -0.18 17.77 22.44
C ALA A 145 0.44 16.82 23.48
N PRO A 146 0.49 17.16 24.78
CA PRO A 146 1.17 16.34 25.78
C PRO A 146 0.68 14.89 25.86
N GLY A 147 -0.64 14.67 25.74
CA GLY A 147 -1.23 13.33 25.75
C GLY A 147 -0.84 12.49 24.53
N ALA A 148 -0.95 13.06 23.33
CA ALA A 148 -0.55 12.38 22.10
C ALA A 148 0.96 12.15 22.04
N PHE A 149 1.76 13.12 22.49
CA PHE A 149 3.22 12.99 22.57
C PHE A 149 3.65 11.86 23.51
N ALA A 150 3.00 11.73 24.68
CA ALA A 150 3.28 10.61 25.59
C ALA A 150 2.96 9.25 24.94
N LEU A 151 1.89 9.15 24.14
CA LEU A 151 1.57 7.95 23.37
C LEU A 151 2.58 7.70 22.25
N LEU A 152 3.04 8.75 21.55
CA LEU A 152 4.11 8.67 20.55
C LEU A 152 5.38 8.09 21.16
N GLU A 153 5.87 8.65 22.26
CA GLU A 153 7.08 8.17 22.94
C GLU A 153 6.94 6.72 23.41
N ARG A 154 5.78 6.40 24.01
CA ARG A 154 5.48 5.02 24.39
C ARG A 154 5.50 4.09 23.18
N ASN A 155 4.86 4.46 22.08
CA ASN A 155 4.83 3.63 20.88
C ASN A 155 6.22 3.48 20.26
N ILE A 156 7.05 4.52 20.28
CA ILE A 156 8.45 4.44 19.86
C ILE A 156 9.19 3.43 20.74
N ALA A 157 9.02 3.49 22.06
CA ALA A 157 9.68 2.60 23.01
C ALA A 157 9.18 1.15 22.89
N ASP A 158 7.87 0.96 22.73
CA ASP A 158 7.21 -0.36 22.59
C ASP A 158 7.56 -1.05 21.27
N ASN A 159 8.11 -0.35 20.28
CA ASN A 159 8.69 -0.92 19.07
C ASN A 159 10.21 -0.70 19.00
N ALA A 160 10.77 -0.10 20.04
CA ALA A 160 12.13 0.39 20.18
C ALA A 160 12.73 1.10 18.95
N LEU A 161 11.90 1.86 18.28
CA LEU A 161 12.33 2.62 17.12
C LEU A 161 13.15 3.87 17.49
N GLY A 162 13.58 4.04 18.74
CA GLY A 162 14.30 5.22 19.23
C GLY A 162 15.66 5.48 18.57
N SER A 163 16.25 4.49 17.91
CA SER A 163 17.46 4.67 17.09
C SER A 163 17.19 5.31 15.72
N ILE A 164 15.93 5.27 15.26
CA ILE A 164 15.48 5.75 13.94
C ILE A 164 14.56 6.96 14.10
N VAL A 165 13.65 6.93 15.07
CA VAL A 165 12.62 7.95 15.32
C VAL A 165 13.05 8.86 16.47
N THR A 166 13.16 10.14 16.18
CA THR A 166 13.32 11.21 17.17
C THR A 166 12.00 11.95 17.32
N ALA A 167 11.33 11.79 18.45
CA ALA A 167 10.14 12.56 18.80
C ALA A 167 10.52 13.91 19.44
N LYS A 168 9.76 14.95 19.13
CA LYS A 168 9.90 16.29 19.69
C LYS A 168 8.54 16.85 20.08
N GLN A 169 8.38 17.22 21.36
CA GLN A 169 7.17 17.85 21.87
C GLN A 169 7.15 19.34 21.53
N LEU A 170 7.05 19.65 20.24
CA LEU A 170 7.13 21.01 19.71
C LEU A 170 6.05 21.19 18.65
N ALA A 171 5.37 22.33 18.68
CA ALA A 171 4.56 22.78 17.56
C ALA A 171 5.49 23.29 16.45
N VAL A 172 5.13 23.04 15.20
CA VAL A 172 5.87 23.54 14.04
C VAL A 172 5.05 24.62 13.37
N ALA A 173 5.65 25.80 13.16
CA ALA A 173 4.97 26.93 12.50
C ALA A 173 5.99 27.82 11.77
N ALA A 174 5.57 29.05 11.42
CA ALA A 174 6.36 29.99 10.63
C ALA A 174 7.47 30.72 11.43
N SER A 175 7.43 30.69 12.77
CA SER A 175 8.43 31.35 13.63
C SER A 175 8.62 30.62 14.95
N VAL A 176 9.79 30.79 15.58
CA VAL A 176 10.08 30.24 16.92
C VAL A 176 9.37 31.04 18.01
N GLY A 177 8.91 30.37 19.07
CA GLY A 177 8.24 31.07 20.17
C GLY A 177 7.45 30.14 21.09
N ARG A 178 6.40 30.69 21.69
CA ARG A 178 5.40 29.96 22.47
C ARG A 178 4.01 30.39 22.01
N ALA A 179 3.07 29.46 22.02
CA ALA A 179 1.67 29.75 21.76
C ALA A 179 0.77 28.87 22.61
N GLU A 180 -0.47 29.34 22.80
CA GLU A 180 -1.55 28.48 23.24
C GLU A 180 -1.88 27.49 22.13
N PHE A 181 -1.89 26.21 22.50
CA PHE A 181 -2.32 25.11 21.65
C PHE A 181 -3.65 24.58 22.18
N TYR A 182 -4.65 24.52 21.31
CA TYR A 182 -6.01 24.15 21.68
C TYR A 182 -6.19 22.64 21.53
N ILE A 183 -6.50 21.97 22.63
CA ILE A 183 -6.79 20.54 22.68
C ILE A 183 -8.26 20.34 22.36
N GLY A 184 -8.53 19.75 21.20
CA GLY A 184 -9.90 19.38 20.85
C GLY A 184 -10.44 18.33 21.79
N ASP A 185 -11.77 18.31 21.95
CA ASP A 185 -12.43 17.20 22.62
C ASP A 185 -11.96 15.87 22.05
N ASP A 186 -11.85 15.80 20.72
CA ASP A 186 -11.05 14.81 20.01
C ASP A 186 -9.62 15.34 19.79
N VAL A 187 -8.65 14.62 20.34
CA VAL A 187 -7.24 15.01 20.27
C VAL A 187 -6.74 15.09 18.82
N SER A 188 -7.31 14.29 17.91
CA SER A 188 -6.98 14.33 16.47
C SER A 188 -7.35 15.65 15.78
N PHE A 189 -8.20 16.49 16.40
CA PHE A 189 -8.56 17.81 15.90
C PHE A 189 -7.87 18.97 16.65
N SER A 190 -6.84 18.68 17.44
CA SER A 190 -6.09 19.69 18.18
C SER A 190 -5.25 20.56 17.23
N SER A 191 -5.14 21.86 17.52
CA SER A 191 -4.51 22.81 16.61
C SER A 191 -3.92 24.02 17.35
N LEU A 192 -2.95 24.68 16.72
CA LEU A 192 -2.48 26.02 17.13
C LEU A 192 -3.57 27.09 16.94
N HIS A 193 -4.61 26.79 16.15
CA HIS A 193 -5.67 27.73 15.82
C HIS A 193 -6.99 27.29 16.42
N ARG A 194 -7.78 28.27 16.88
CA ARG A 194 -9.19 28.03 17.20
C ARG A 194 -9.97 27.80 15.89
N THR A 195 -10.12 26.54 15.51
CA THR A 195 -10.87 26.15 14.31
C THR A 195 -12.37 26.05 14.60
N THR A 196 -13.18 25.91 13.55
CA THR A 196 -14.64 25.70 13.69
C THR A 196 -15.02 24.36 14.30
N ARG A 197 -14.05 23.45 14.50
CA ARG A 197 -14.23 22.13 15.11
C ARG A 197 -14.06 22.15 16.64
N LEU A 198 -13.61 23.27 17.19
CA LEU A 198 -13.36 23.43 18.62
C LEU A 198 -14.52 24.17 19.28
N ASP A 199 -14.96 23.65 20.42
CA ASP A 199 -16.04 24.26 21.20
C ASP A 199 -15.61 25.59 21.82
N ALA A 200 -16.62 26.36 22.25
CA ALA A 200 -16.40 27.67 22.86
C ALA A 200 -15.49 27.62 24.10
N ASP A 201 -15.54 26.52 24.85
CA ASP A 201 -14.82 26.27 26.11
C ASP A 201 -13.65 25.27 25.94
N VAL A 202 -13.00 25.27 24.78
CA VAL A 202 -11.87 24.38 24.48
C VAL A 202 -10.69 24.56 25.46
N THR A 203 -10.10 23.46 25.92
CA THR A 203 -8.91 23.46 26.77
C THR A 203 -7.68 23.90 25.97
N SER A 204 -6.85 24.79 26.50
CA SER A 204 -5.57 25.17 25.91
C SER A 204 -4.39 24.75 26.80
N VAL A 205 -3.24 24.52 26.17
CA VAL A 205 -1.95 24.27 26.82
C VAL A 205 -0.87 25.14 26.17
N ASP A 206 0.08 25.65 26.96
CA ASP A 206 1.22 26.39 26.42
C ASP A 206 2.24 25.42 25.82
N VAL A 207 2.56 25.60 24.54
CA VAL A 207 3.55 24.78 23.82
C VAL A 207 4.68 25.64 23.27
N GLU A 208 5.83 25.01 23.08
CA GLU A 208 6.95 25.61 22.36
C GLU A 208 6.76 25.46 20.85
N ILE A 209 7.10 26.51 20.11
CA ILE A 209 7.04 26.55 18.66
C ILE A 209 8.44 26.59 18.08
N VAL A 210 8.66 25.79 17.04
CA VAL A 210 9.89 25.79 16.24
C VAL A 210 9.57 25.89 14.75
N THR A 211 10.54 26.29 13.94
CA THR A 211 10.49 26.12 12.49
C THR A 211 11.26 24.86 12.09
N LEU A 212 10.88 24.18 11.00
CA LEU A 212 11.66 23.04 10.51
C LEU A 212 13.06 23.46 10.07
N ASP A 213 13.21 24.68 9.55
CA ASP A 213 14.52 25.24 9.17
C ASP A 213 15.49 25.31 10.35
N VAL A 214 15.01 25.67 11.55
CA VAL A 214 15.79 25.69 12.78
C VAL A 214 15.99 24.27 13.32
N ALA A 215 14.90 23.53 13.52
CA ALA A 215 14.91 22.22 14.16
C ALA A 215 15.78 21.20 13.40
N LEU A 216 15.82 21.30 12.08
CA LEU A 216 16.53 20.39 11.19
C LEU A 216 17.69 21.06 10.46
N SER A 217 18.21 22.18 10.98
CA SER A 217 19.37 22.92 10.43
C SER A 217 20.61 22.04 10.19
N HIS A 218 20.79 20.99 11.01
CA HIS A 218 21.87 20.00 10.91
C HIS A 218 21.60 18.89 9.87
N ILE A 219 20.40 18.85 9.29
CA ILE A 219 20.00 17.87 8.28
C ILE A 219 20.16 18.48 6.89
N ALA A 220 21.00 17.84 6.08
CA ALA A 220 21.35 18.32 4.75
C ALA A 220 20.18 18.23 3.76
N SER A 221 19.40 17.16 3.81
CA SER A 221 18.25 16.92 2.92
C SER A 221 17.24 16.02 3.61
N ILE A 222 15.97 16.24 3.31
CA ILE A 222 14.87 15.32 3.60
C ILE A 222 14.34 14.69 2.30
N ASP A 223 13.74 13.52 2.41
CA ASP A 223 13.06 12.84 1.30
C ASP A 223 11.55 13.08 1.34
N LEU A 224 10.97 13.04 2.54
CA LEU A 224 9.53 13.07 2.74
C LEU A 224 9.15 14.01 3.90
N LEU A 225 8.10 14.79 3.72
CA LEU A 225 7.49 15.62 4.75
C LEU A 225 5.98 15.34 4.78
N LYS A 226 5.47 14.79 5.89
CA LYS A 226 4.04 14.73 6.18
C LYS A 226 3.66 15.91 7.08
N ILE A 227 2.53 16.55 6.78
CA ILE A 227 1.96 17.63 7.58
C ILE A 227 0.48 17.31 7.86
N ASP A 228 0.13 17.27 9.15
CA ASP A 228 -1.23 17.13 9.65
C ASP A 228 -1.41 17.97 10.92
N VAL A 229 -1.68 19.26 10.79
CA VAL A 229 -1.70 20.17 11.96
C VAL A 229 -3.01 20.93 12.07
N GLU A 230 -4.06 20.39 11.45
CA GLU A 230 -5.43 20.86 11.55
C GLU A 230 -5.55 22.39 11.37
N GLY A 231 -5.03 22.89 10.25
CA GLY A 231 -5.14 24.29 9.83
C GLY A 231 -3.85 25.12 9.93
N GLY A 232 -2.76 24.56 10.40
CA GLY A 232 -1.44 25.19 10.45
C GLY A 232 -0.53 24.91 9.24
N GLU A 233 -1.02 24.25 8.19
CA GLU A 233 -0.17 23.64 7.15
C GLU A 233 0.67 24.68 6.39
N GLY A 234 0.09 25.86 6.12
CA GLY A 234 0.79 26.97 5.45
C GLY A 234 1.93 27.54 6.29
N GLU A 235 1.78 27.56 7.61
CA GLU A 235 2.82 28.04 8.54
C GLU A 235 3.96 27.04 8.67
N VAL A 236 3.64 25.74 8.72
CA VAL A 236 4.65 24.66 8.68
C VAL A 236 5.48 24.77 7.40
N LEU A 237 4.82 24.91 6.25
CA LEU A 237 5.50 25.08 4.95
C LEU A 237 6.38 26.33 4.92
N SER A 238 5.89 27.45 5.46
CA SER A 238 6.65 28.69 5.56
C SER A 238 7.90 28.53 6.43
N GLY A 239 7.79 27.82 7.56
CA GLY A 239 8.89 27.48 8.45
C GLY A 239 9.82 26.36 7.95
N ALA A 240 9.54 25.76 6.80
CA ALA A 240 10.32 24.69 6.18
C ALA A 240 10.98 25.10 4.87
N ARG A 241 10.93 26.38 4.51
CA ARG A 241 11.29 26.85 3.17
C ARG A 241 12.75 26.57 2.83
N GLU A 242 13.68 26.86 3.75
CA GLU A 242 15.10 26.62 3.49
C GLU A 242 15.41 25.12 3.43
N LEU A 243 14.81 24.32 4.32
CA LEU A 243 14.91 22.86 4.32
C LEU A 243 14.43 22.26 2.98
N LEU A 244 13.27 22.69 2.50
CA LEU A 244 12.71 22.27 1.20
C LEU A 244 13.52 22.78 0.00
N ARG A 245 14.25 23.90 0.16
CA ARG A 245 15.14 24.44 -0.88
C ARG A 245 16.44 23.67 -1.01
N ARG A 246 17.04 23.27 0.12
CA ARG A 246 18.29 22.49 0.11
C ARG A 246 18.09 21.00 -0.14
N SER A 247 16.88 20.49 0.07
CA SER A 247 16.57 19.08 -0.16
C SER A 247 16.53 18.75 -1.65
N ARG A 248 17.11 17.62 -2.04
CA ARG A 248 17.33 17.27 -3.46
C ARG A 248 16.01 17.00 -4.23
N ALA A 249 15.15 16.16 -3.67
CA ALA A 249 13.90 15.75 -4.32
C ALA A 249 12.80 15.50 -3.27
N PRO A 250 12.50 16.47 -2.39
CA PRO A 250 11.53 16.28 -1.33
C PRO A 250 10.14 16.09 -1.92
N ILE A 251 9.37 15.16 -1.34
CA ILE A 251 7.94 15.03 -1.58
C ILE A 251 7.22 15.43 -0.29
N VAL A 252 6.24 16.33 -0.41
CA VAL A 252 5.39 16.74 0.71
C VAL A 252 4.01 16.11 0.54
N GLN A 253 3.47 15.53 1.61
CA GLN A 253 2.06 15.22 1.73
C GLN A 253 1.49 16.09 2.85
N LEU A 254 0.36 16.76 2.62
CA LEU A 254 -0.32 17.53 3.65
C LEU A 254 -1.82 17.31 3.59
N GLU A 255 -2.46 17.28 4.75
CA GLU A 255 -3.92 17.31 4.83
C GLU A 255 -4.41 18.75 4.79
N TYR A 256 -5.12 19.12 3.73
CA TYR A 256 -5.76 20.42 3.64
C TYR A 256 -7.24 20.27 3.94
N SER A 257 -7.76 21.04 4.87
CA SER A 257 -9.20 21.12 5.10
C SER A 257 -9.68 22.56 5.09
N HIS A 258 -10.54 22.90 4.12
CA HIS A 258 -11.16 24.20 4.06
C HIS A 258 -11.94 24.53 5.35
N LYS A 259 -12.53 23.54 6.04
CA LYS A 259 -13.29 23.83 7.28
C LYS A 259 -12.43 24.31 8.45
N ASN A 260 -11.13 24.03 8.41
CA ASN A 260 -10.20 24.36 9.50
C ASN A 260 -9.68 25.79 9.42
N LEU A 261 -9.82 26.45 8.26
CA LEU A 261 -9.30 27.78 8.00
C LEU A 261 -10.44 28.81 7.93
N ASP A 262 -10.19 30.01 8.47
CA ASP A 262 -10.96 31.21 8.12
C ASP A 262 -10.45 31.81 6.80
N ASP A 263 -11.12 32.84 6.30
CA ASP A 263 -10.80 33.43 5.00
C ASP A 263 -9.41 34.07 4.93
N ALA A 264 -8.90 34.62 6.04
CA ALA A 264 -7.56 35.19 6.10
C ALA A 264 -6.50 34.09 6.01
N ARG A 265 -6.68 32.98 6.74
CA ARG A 265 -5.79 31.83 6.69
C ARG A 265 -5.85 31.09 5.35
N ARG A 266 -7.03 31.03 4.70
CA ARG A 266 -7.14 30.54 3.31
C ARG A 266 -6.27 31.37 2.36
N ALA A 267 -6.32 32.69 2.47
CA ALA A 267 -5.52 33.58 1.64
C ALA A 267 -4.01 33.39 1.89
N ALA A 268 -3.60 33.34 3.17
CA ALA A 268 -2.21 33.09 3.54
C ALA A 268 -1.69 31.71 3.05
N PHE A 269 -2.52 30.68 3.11
CA PHE A 269 -2.20 29.38 2.54
C PHE A 269 -1.98 29.47 1.02
N ALA A 270 -2.85 30.16 0.30
CA ALA A 270 -2.71 30.35 -1.14
C ALA A 270 -1.42 31.12 -1.51
N GLU A 271 -1.05 32.13 -0.73
CA GLU A 271 0.23 32.86 -0.88
C GLU A 271 1.42 31.94 -0.65
N THR A 272 1.39 31.12 0.40
CA THR A 272 2.44 30.13 0.70
C THR A 272 2.62 29.16 -0.48
N MET A 273 1.52 28.69 -1.05
CA MET A 273 1.55 27.77 -2.20
C MET A 273 2.06 28.46 -3.48
N ALA A 274 1.77 29.75 -3.67
CA ALA A 274 2.34 30.54 -4.75
C ALA A 274 3.87 30.72 -4.60
N VAL A 275 4.36 30.91 -3.38
CA VAL A 275 5.81 30.95 -3.09
C VAL A 275 6.46 29.61 -3.43
N LEU A 276 5.91 28.49 -2.97
CA LEU A 276 6.44 27.17 -3.31
C LEU A 276 6.39 26.88 -4.81
N ALA A 277 5.36 27.35 -5.52
CA ALA A 277 5.28 27.26 -6.97
C ALA A 277 6.40 28.05 -7.66
N SER A 278 6.78 29.23 -7.13
CA SER A 278 7.94 29.99 -7.62
C SER A 278 9.27 29.27 -7.37
N ASP A 279 9.34 28.45 -6.32
CA ASP A 279 10.42 27.50 -6.07
C ASP A 279 10.29 26.22 -6.94
N GLY A 280 9.34 26.14 -7.87
CA GLY A 280 9.22 25.03 -8.82
C GLY A 280 8.50 23.79 -8.27
N PHE A 281 7.88 23.87 -7.09
CA PHE A 281 6.95 22.83 -6.65
C PHE A 281 5.67 22.86 -7.47
N ARG A 282 5.11 21.66 -7.69
CA ARG A 282 3.78 21.47 -8.26
C ARG A 282 2.92 20.66 -7.33
N ILE A 283 1.61 20.90 -7.41
CA ILE A 283 0.61 20.29 -6.55
C ILE A 283 -0.04 19.14 -7.31
N TYR A 284 -0.26 18.02 -6.63
CA TYR A 284 -0.89 16.82 -7.16
C TYR A 284 -1.97 16.34 -6.19
N ARG A 285 -2.95 15.63 -6.73
CA ARG A 285 -4.07 15.05 -5.98
C ARG A 285 -4.37 13.65 -6.48
N ARG A 286 -4.72 12.75 -5.56
CA ARG A 286 -5.14 11.40 -5.91
C ARG A 286 -6.37 11.43 -6.81
N GLY A 287 -6.38 10.57 -7.83
CA GLY A 287 -7.47 10.48 -8.82
C GLY A 287 -7.46 11.57 -9.90
N ILE A 288 -6.53 12.53 -9.85
CA ILE A 288 -6.37 13.56 -10.88
C ILE A 288 -5.04 13.33 -11.60
N THR A 289 -5.10 13.27 -12.94
CA THR A 289 -3.89 13.12 -13.77
C THR A 289 -3.23 14.47 -13.96
N GLY A 290 -1.93 14.55 -13.64
CA GLY A 290 -1.14 15.77 -13.78
C GLY A 290 -1.18 16.69 -12.57
N ALA A 291 -0.50 17.84 -12.69
CA ALA A 291 -0.49 18.85 -11.64
C ALA A 291 -1.84 19.60 -11.61
N VAL A 292 -2.25 20.02 -10.42
CA VAL A 292 -3.49 20.77 -10.19
C VAL A 292 -3.19 22.20 -9.75
N THR A 293 -4.08 23.11 -10.13
CA THR A 293 -4.17 24.43 -9.51
C THR A 293 -5.06 24.32 -8.29
N LEU A 294 -4.70 24.99 -7.19
CA LEU A 294 -5.62 25.08 -6.06
C LEU A 294 -6.91 25.78 -6.49
N PRO A 295 -8.08 25.34 -5.98
CA PRO A 295 -9.30 26.11 -6.12
C PRO A 295 -9.08 27.53 -5.59
N ALA A 296 -9.80 28.52 -6.15
CA ALA A 296 -9.84 29.85 -5.54
C ALA A 296 -10.25 29.73 -4.06
N ALA A 297 -9.83 30.66 -3.21
CA ALA A 297 -10.11 30.62 -1.77
C ALA A 297 -11.62 30.49 -1.43
N SER A 298 -12.51 30.81 -2.36
CA SER A 298 -13.97 30.68 -2.26
C SER A 298 -14.53 29.29 -2.58
N GLU A 299 -13.76 28.39 -3.19
CA GLU A 299 -14.21 27.04 -3.55
C GLU A 299 -13.81 26.03 -2.45
N PRO A 300 -14.78 25.43 -1.72
CA PRO A 300 -14.48 24.55 -0.61
C PRO A 300 -13.90 23.22 -1.07
N PHE A 301 -12.70 22.90 -0.56
CA PHE A 301 -12.01 21.63 -0.79
C PHE A 301 -11.37 21.10 0.50
N SER A 302 -11.51 19.81 0.77
CA SER A 302 -10.75 19.11 1.81
C SER A 302 -10.16 17.81 1.27
N GLY A 303 -8.94 17.48 1.66
CA GLY A 303 -8.24 16.23 1.36
C GLY A 303 -6.72 16.40 1.24
N ASN A 304 -6.03 15.28 1.02
CA ASN A 304 -4.58 15.26 0.87
C ASN A 304 -4.12 16.00 -0.41
N LEU A 305 -3.13 16.88 -0.22
CA LEU A 305 -2.35 17.50 -1.29
C LEU A 305 -0.94 16.95 -1.27
N PHE A 306 -0.40 16.70 -2.45
CA PHE A 306 0.98 16.24 -2.61
C PHE A 306 1.78 17.28 -3.38
N LEU A 307 3.00 17.59 -2.93
CA LEU A 307 3.88 18.54 -3.59
C LEU A 307 5.21 17.88 -3.94
N ALA A 308 5.69 18.15 -5.15
CA ALA A 308 7.04 17.78 -5.58
C ALA A 308 7.56 18.79 -6.62
N ARG A 309 8.88 18.97 -6.69
CA ARG A 309 9.52 19.70 -7.79
C ARG A 309 9.55 18.86 -9.06
N GLU A 310 9.63 19.52 -10.21
CA GLU A 310 9.89 18.83 -11.47
C GLU A 310 11.15 17.95 -11.37
N GLY A 311 11.06 16.73 -11.91
CA GLY A 311 12.17 15.78 -11.93
C GLY A 311 11.90 14.51 -11.11
N GLU A 312 12.92 14.06 -10.37
CA GLU A 312 12.92 12.74 -9.71
C GLU A 312 11.77 12.57 -8.71
N GLY A 313 11.54 13.58 -7.85
CA GLY A 313 10.46 13.57 -6.85
C GLY A 313 9.08 13.51 -7.50
N GLN A 314 8.83 14.32 -8.54
CA GLN A 314 7.60 14.29 -9.32
C GLN A 314 7.34 12.90 -9.92
N ILE A 315 8.35 12.28 -10.54
CA ILE A 315 8.19 10.96 -11.18
C ILE A 315 7.81 9.90 -10.14
N ARG A 316 8.47 9.91 -8.97
CA ARG A 316 8.15 9.00 -7.86
C ARG A 316 6.73 9.23 -7.35
N LEU A 317 6.35 10.47 -7.12
CA LEU A 317 5.03 10.86 -6.64
C LEU A 317 3.93 10.44 -7.63
N GLN A 318 4.09 10.73 -8.92
CA GLN A 318 3.09 10.38 -9.94
C GLN A 318 2.91 8.87 -10.06
N ARG A 319 4.00 8.09 -10.03
CA ARG A 319 3.92 6.62 -10.01
C ARG A 319 3.16 6.11 -8.79
N MET A 320 3.39 6.70 -7.62
CA MET A 320 2.65 6.36 -6.40
C MET A 320 1.15 6.64 -6.59
N LEU A 321 0.78 7.84 -7.07
CA LEU A 321 -0.62 8.23 -7.28
C LEU A 321 -1.33 7.35 -8.33
N GLU A 322 -0.61 6.93 -9.38
CA GLU A 322 -1.12 6.00 -10.38
C GLU A 322 -1.36 4.58 -9.83
N ARG A 323 -0.53 4.14 -8.88
CA ARG A 323 -0.64 2.83 -8.22
C ARG A 323 -1.74 2.83 -7.18
N THR A 324 -1.83 3.83 -6.30
CA THR A 324 -2.90 3.90 -5.29
C THR A 324 -4.29 4.08 -5.92
N ALA A 325 -4.37 4.61 -7.15
CA ALA A 325 -5.60 4.59 -7.93
C ALA A 325 -6.02 3.18 -8.39
N ARG A 326 -5.08 2.24 -8.52
CA ARG A 326 -5.27 0.84 -8.95
C ARG A 326 -4.97 -0.05 -7.75
N HIS A 327 -5.91 -0.26 -6.83
CA HIS A 327 -5.70 -0.99 -5.56
C HIS A 327 -4.98 -2.34 -5.74
N ASP A 328 -3.65 -2.34 -5.70
CA ASP A 328 -2.81 -3.54 -5.73
C ASP A 328 -1.60 -3.30 -4.83
N VAL A 329 -1.71 -3.77 -3.59
CA VAL A 329 -0.55 -3.95 -2.71
C VAL A 329 0.26 -5.12 -3.29
N THR A 330 1.51 -4.87 -3.64
CA THR A 330 2.31 -5.87 -4.38
C THR A 330 2.95 -6.88 -3.44
N PRO A 331 3.26 -8.11 -3.91
CA PRO A 331 4.00 -9.12 -3.13
C PRO A 331 5.36 -8.67 -2.57
N ARG A 332 5.93 -7.56 -3.09
CA ARG A 332 7.20 -6.96 -2.64
C ARG A 332 7.07 -6.33 -1.25
N ASP A 333 5.88 -5.83 -0.91
CA ASP A 333 5.60 -5.15 0.37
C ASP A 333 5.61 -6.13 1.56
N LYS A 334 5.30 -7.40 1.33
CA LYS A 334 5.34 -8.47 2.36
C LYS A 334 6.76 -8.83 2.80
N GLY A 335 7.73 -8.80 1.88
CA GLY A 335 9.14 -9.07 2.19
C GLY A 335 9.81 -7.95 2.97
N ALA A 336 9.45 -6.70 2.65
CA ALA A 336 9.83 -5.55 3.47
C ALA A 336 9.26 -5.68 4.87
N LEU A 337 7.94 -5.88 5.03
CA LEU A 337 7.28 -6.06 6.33
C LEU A 337 7.98 -7.11 7.23
N ALA A 338 8.38 -8.25 6.67
CA ALA A 338 9.07 -9.29 7.43
C ALA A 338 10.46 -8.84 7.95
N LEU A 339 11.25 -8.13 7.13
CA LEU A 339 12.54 -7.56 7.57
C LEU A 339 12.33 -6.52 8.69
N LEU A 340 11.23 -5.78 8.61
CA LEU A 340 10.89 -4.71 9.54
C LEU A 340 10.45 -5.23 10.90
N GLN A 341 9.72 -6.33 10.93
CA GLN A 341 9.42 -7.07 12.16
C GLN A 341 10.70 -7.51 12.88
N VAL A 342 11.71 -7.97 12.14
CA VAL A 342 12.98 -8.38 12.73
C VAL A 342 13.79 -7.16 13.23
N ILE A 343 13.81 -6.06 12.47
CA ILE A 343 14.49 -4.82 12.89
C ILE A 343 13.86 -4.24 14.17
N VAL A 344 12.52 -4.17 14.25
CA VAL A 344 11.80 -3.73 15.48
C VAL A 344 12.12 -4.63 16.66
N ALA A 345 12.11 -5.95 16.47
CA ALA A 345 12.46 -6.88 17.53
C ALA A 345 13.91 -6.72 18.01
N GLN A 346 14.86 -6.48 17.09
CA GLN A 346 16.26 -6.23 17.41
C GLN A 346 16.43 -4.94 18.22
N ASN A 347 15.82 -3.87 17.74
CA ASN A 347 15.82 -2.58 18.39
C ASN A 347 15.25 -2.68 19.82
N GLN A 348 14.20 -3.50 20.04
CA GLN A 348 13.59 -3.69 21.37
C GLN A 348 14.55 -4.34 22.32
N ALA A 349 15.18 -5.42 21.88
CA ALA A 349 16.20 -6.08 22.67
C ALA A 349 17.38 -5.12 22.99
N LEU A 350 17.75 -4.22 22.08
CA LEU A 350 18.82 -3.27 22.35
C LEU A 350 18.42 -2.21 23.39
N HIS A 351 17.23 -1.64 23.26
CA HIS A 351 16.71 -0.65 24.20
C HIS A 351 16.53 -1.24 25.61
N ASP A 352 15.98 -2.44 25.72
CA ASP A 352 15.82 -3.16 27.00
C ASP A 352 17.20 -3.41 27.66
N ALA A 353 18.23 -3.71 26.86
CA ALA A 353 19.60 -3.89 27.36
C ALA A 353 20.21 -2.58 27.88
N GLU A 354 19.96 -1.45 27.21
CA GLU A 354 20.44 -0.13 27.64
C GLU A 354 19.74 0.35 28.92
N MET A 355 18.45 0.06 29.08
CA MET A 355 17.70 0.34 30.31
C MET A 355 18.23 -0.48 31.49
N LEU A 356 18.36 -1.81 31.31
CA LEU A 356 18.93 -2.69 32.33
C LEU A 356 20.36 -2.28 32.72
N GLN A 357 21.17 -1.81 31.75
CA GLN A 357 22.52 -1.34 32.03
C GLN A 357 22.52 -0.06 32.89
N ARG A 358 21.59 0.87 32.65
CA ARG A 358 21.45 2.09 33.47
C ARG A 358 21.00 1.78 34.89
N GLU A 359 20.04 0.87 35.05
CA GLU A 359 19.62 0.39 36.37
C GLU A 359 20.76 -0.33 37.10
N LEU A 360 21.56 -1.14 36.37
CA LEU A 360 22.72 -1.82 36.95
C LEU A 360 23.76 -0.83 37.47
N ALA A 361 24.00 0.26 36.73
CA ALA A 361 24.92 1.31 37.13
C ALA A 361 24.43 2.05 38.38
N GLN A 362 23.14 2.38 38.46
CA GLN A 362 22.55 3.01 39.65
C GLN A 362 22.62 2.13 40.90
N VAL A 363 22.39 0.82 40.75
CA VAL A 363 22.50 -0.13 41.85
C VAL A 363 23.96 -0.38 42.24
N ALA A 364 24.88 -0.43 41.28
CA ALA A 364 26.31 -0.52 41.58
C ALA A 364 26.82 0.71 42.34
N ASP A 365 26.38 1.91 41.96
CA ASP A 365 26.74 3.17 42.63
C ASP A 365 26.15 3.25 44.05
N SER A 366 24.96 2.68 44.30
CA SER A 366 24.36 2.66 45.65
C SER A 366 25.04 1.65 46.60
N ILE A 367 25.56 0.53 46.07
CA ILE A 367 26.25 -0.50 46.84
C ILE A 367 27.67 -0.07 47.26
N VAL A 368 28.33 0.81 46.51
CA VAL A 368 29.69 1.29 46.85
C VAL A 368 29.72 2.20 48.09
N GLY A 369 28.55 2.60 48.63
CA GLY A 369 28.42 3.40 49.86
C GLY A 369 28.21 2.63 51.17
N GLU A 370 27.82 1.35 51.13
CA GLU A 370 27.48 0.57 52.33
C GLU A 370 28.19 -0.78 52.36
N SER A 371 29.13 -0.92 53.30
CA SER A 371 29.89 -2.15 53.51
C SER A 371 29.07 -3.26 54.13
N ASP A 372 29.35 -4.49 53.68
CA ASP A 372 29.21 -5.77 54.38
C ASP A 372 27.86 -6.06 55.03
N THR A 373 26.93 -6.61 54.25
CA THR A 373 26.29 -7.92 54.52
C THR A 373 25.29 -8.27 53.40
N ALA A 374 25.39 -9.51 52.90
CA ALA A 374 24.48 -10.25 52.03
C ALA A 374 23.31 -9.47 51.37
N THR A 375 23.24 -9.41 50.04
CA THR A 375 22.54 -10.46 49.29
C THR A 375 22.94 -10.45 47.81
N ASP A 376 23.49 -11.58 47.37
CA ASP A 376 24.06 -11.86 46.06
C ASP A 376 23.02 -12.12 44.94
N ASP A 377 21.78 -11.63 45.10
CA ASP A 377 20.62 -12.10 44.30
C ASP A 377 20.11 -11.07 43.27
N PRO A 378 19.86 -9.78 43.63
CA PRO A 378 19.23 -8.83 42.69
C PRO A 378 20.16 -8.41 41.55
N VAL A 379 21.41 -8.02 41.86
CA VAL A 379 22.40 -7.57 40.86
C VAL A 379 22.73 -8.69 39.88
N ARG A 380 22.84 -9.92 40.39
CA ARG A 380 23.17 -11.10 39.59
C ARG A 380 22.02 -11.51 38.67
N ALA A 381 20.78 -11.46 39.17
CA ALA A 381 19.58 -11.66 38.34
C ALA A 381 19.47 -10.61 37.22
N MET A 382 19.77 -9.34 37.53
CA MET A 382 19.75 -8.24 36.57
C MET A 382 20.87 -8.36 35.51
N GLN A 383 22.08 -8.77 35.91
CA GLN A 383 23.18 -9.09 34.98
C GLN A 383 22.82 -10.27 34.05
N GLN A 384 22.15 -11.30 34.56
CA GLN A 384 21.69 -12.43 33.73
C GLN A 384 20.58 -12.00 32.76
N ALA A 385 19.63 -11.17 33.20
CA ALA A 385 18.62 -10.59 32.33
C ALA A 385 19.25 -9.75 31.20
N TRP A 386 20.26 -8.94 31.52
CA TRP A 386 21.02 -8.17 30.52
C TRP A 386 21.73 -9.05 29.49
N LEU A 387 22.43 -10.10 29.93
CA LEU A 387 23.13 -11.04 29.04
C LEU A 387 22.16 -11.77 28.08
N GLU A 388 21.02 -12.22 28.59
CA GLU A 388 20.00 -12.91 27.77
C GLU A 388 19.35 -11.95 26.75
N THR A 389 19.04 -10.72 27.17
CA THR A 389 18.55 -9.67 26.26
C THR A 389 19.59 -9.34 25.17
N ARG A 390 20.88 -9.26 25.51
CA ARG A 390 21.96 -9.01 24.55
C ARG A 390 22.15 -10.16 23.54
N LYS A 391 22.03 -11.41 23.97
CA LYS A 391 22.06 -12.58 23.07
C LYS A 391 20.90 -12.57 22.08
N ARG A 392 19.70 -12.17 22.52
CA ARG A 392 18.52 -12.04 21.64
C ARG A 392 18.75 -10.98 20.55
N ALA A 393 19.35 -9.85 20.90
CA ALA A 393 19.70 -8.81 19.92
C ALA A 393 20.67 -9.32 18.84
N LEU A 394 21.71 -10.07 19.23
CA LEU A 394 22.70 -10.63 18.29
C LEU A 394 22.09 -11.69 17.35
N ASN A 395 21.16 -12.51 17.85
CA ASN A 395 20.46 -13.49 17.02
C ASN A 395 19.51 -12.83 16.00
N ALA A 396 18.86 -11.73 16.38
CA ALA A 396 18.02 -10.95 15.47
C ALA A 396 18.84 -10.31 14.34
N GLU A 397 20.04 -9.79 14.63
CA GLU A 397 20.97 -9.27 13.61
C GLU A 397 21.31 -10.31 12.53
N ASN A 398 21.61 -11.54 12.95
CA ASN A 398 21.86 -12.65 12.03
C ASN A 398 20.63 -13.01 11.18
N GLN A 399 19.42 -12.85 11.73
CA GLN A 399 18.17 -13.02 10.98
C GLN A 399 17.94 -11.91 9.95
N VAL A 400 18.20 -10.64 10.27
CA VAL A 400 18.12 -9.54 9.30
C VAL A 400 19.08 -9.78 8.13
N SER A 401 20.32 -10.18 8.43
CA SER A 401 21.32 -10.45 7.40
C SER A 401 20.90 -11.61 6.48
N SER A 402 20.28 -12.66 7.03
CA SER A 402 19.82 -13.81 6.24
C SER A 402 18.56 -13.50 5.43
N LEU A 403 17.61 -12.74 5.97
CA LEU A 403 16.42 -12.29 5.26
C LEU A 403 16.74 -11.28 4.16
N SER A 404 17.68 -10.35 4.40
CA SER A 404 18.14 -9.42 3.36
C SER A 404 18.78 -10.16 2.19
N ALA A 405 19.61 -11.19 2.46
CA ALA A 405 20.17 -12.06 1.43
C ALA A 405 19.09 -12.88 0.70
N ALA A 406 18.05 -13.34 1.39
CA ALA A 406 16.93 -14.07 0.79
C ALA A 406 16.07 -13.18 -0.12
N VAL A 407 15.85 -11.91 0.26
CA VAL A 407 15.16 -10.91 -0.58
C VAL A 407 15.96 -10.64 -1.87
N GLU A 408 17.28 -10.46 -1.76
CA GLU A 408 18.15 -10.29 -2.92
C GLU A 408 18.18 -11.52 -3.84
N GLY A 409 18.17 -12.73 -3.27
CA GLY A 409 18.09 -13.98 -4.03
C GLY A 409 16.75 -14.15 -4.75
N ARG A 410 15.66 -13.66 -4.16
CA ARG A 410 14.31 -13.72 -4.73
C ARG A 410 14.12 -12.71 -5.86
N ASP A 411 14.69 -11.51 -5.76
CA ASP A 411 14.68 -10.51 -6.84
C ASP A 411 15.36 -11.08 -8.11
N ARG A 412 16.50 -11.80 -7.96
CA ARG A 412 17.16 -12.49 -9.09
C ARG A 412 16.32 -13.59 -9.73
N LEU A 413 15.55 -14.33 -8.93
CA LEU A 413 14.65 -15.39 -9.42
C LEU A 413 13.44 -14.82 -10.19
N VAL A 414 12.90 -13.67 -9.75
CA VAL A 414 11.82 -12.96 -10.44
C VAL A 414 12.27 -12.46 -11.81
N ASP A 415 13.48 -11.90 -11.89
CA ASP A 415 14.06 -11.44 -13.16
C ASP A 415 14.29 -12.62 -14.12
N GLN A 416 14.89 -13.71 -13.63
CA GLN A 416 15.11 -14.93 -14.42
C GLN A 416 13.79 -15.56 -14.91
N ASN A 417 12.74 -15.56 -14.08
CA ASN A 417 11.44 -16.12 -14.46
C ASN A 417 10.70 -15.22 -15.47
N SER A 418 10.89 -13.90 -15.39
CA SER A 418 10.28 -12.95 -16.31
C SER A 418 10.86 -13.07 -17.73
N GLU A 419 12.17 -13.26 -17.88
CA GLU A 419 12.80 -13.58 -19.17
C GLU A 419 12.32 -14.92 -19.74
N LYS A 420 12.17 -15.93 -18.87
CA LYS A 420 11.68 -17.27 -19.26
C LYS A 420 10.22 -17.24 -19.71
N ILE A 421 9.36 -16.49 -19.02
CA ILE A 421 7.95 -16.28 -19.39
C ILE A 421 7.85 -15.53 -20.72
N ALA A 422 8.66 -14.48 -20.92
CA ALA A 422 8.71 -13.75 -22.19
C ALA A 422 9.13 -14.67 -23.36
N SER A 423 10.14 -15.52 -23.15
CA SER A 423 10.57 -16.52 -24.12
C SER A 423 9.47 -17.55 -24.43
N LEU A 424 8.75 -18.04 -23.43
CA LEU A 424 7.67 -19.01 -23.61
C LEU A 424 6.48 -18.40 -24.37
N ARG A 425 6.10 -17.15 -24.07
CA ARG A 425 5.05 -16.42 -24.81
C ARG A 425 5.42 -16.21 -26.28
N ASN A 426 6.69 -15.94 -26.58
CA ASN A 426 7.17 -15.84 -27.97
C ASN A 426 7.08 -17.18 -28.71
N ILE A 427 7.37 -18.30 -28.03
CA ILE A 427 7.23 -19.65 -28.61
C ILE A 427 5.75 -19.98 -28.85
N GLU A 428 4.86 -19.66 -27.91
CA GLU A 428 3.42 -19.85 -28.06
C GLU A 428 2.88 -19.09 -29.28
N ALA A 429 3.24 -17.80 -29.43
CA ALA A 429 2.82 -16.98 -30.57
C ALA A 429 3.25 -17.59 -31.92
N LYS A 430 4.50 -18.08 -32.02
CA LYS A 430 5.00 -18.76 -33.22
C LYS A 430 4.27 -20.07 -33.53
N LEU A 431 3.87 -20.83 -32.50
CA LEU A 431 3.12 -22.07 -32.68
C LEU A 431 1.68 -21.79 -33.10
N ARG A 432 1.04 -20.74 -32.58
CA ARG A 432 -0.31 -20.33 -32.96
C ARG A 432 -0.40 -19.96 -34.44
N VAL A 433 0.55 -19.16 -34.95
CA VAL A 433 0.65 -18.82 -36.38
C VAL A 433 0.81 -20.07 -37.26
N ARG A 434 1.59 -21.06 -36.82
CA ARG A 434 1.75 -22.34 -37.54
C ARG A 434 0.48 -23.20 -37.53
N LEU A 435 -0.28 -23.16 -36.43
CA LEU A 435 -1.55 -23.86 -36.31
C LEU A 435 -2.57 -23.28 -37.30
N GLU A 436 -2.70 -21.95 -37.36
CA GLU A 436 -3.58 -21.24 -38.31
C GLU A 436 -3.23 -21.58 -39.76
N ALA A 437 -1.93 -21.63 -40.10
CA ALA A 437 -1.48 -22.01 -41.44
C ALA A 437 -1.83 -23.47 -41.79
N LEU A 438 -1.76 -24.39 -40.81
CA LEU A 438 -2.14 -25.79 -40.99
C LEU A 438 -3.65 -25.98 -41.12
N GLU A 439 -4.45 -25.23 -40.37
CA GLU A 439 -5.91 -25.23 -40.51
C GLU A 439 -6.34 -24.75 -41.90
N LEU A 440 -5.68 -23.71 -42.42
CA LEU A 440 -5.89 -23.25 -43.78
C LEU A 440 -5.51 -24.32 -44.82
N ALA A 441 -4.36 -24.98 -44.65
CA ALA A 441 -3.93 -26.07 -45.53
C ALA A 441 -4.90 -27.27 -45.50
N LEU A 442 -5.44 -27.60 -44.32
CA LEU A 442 -6.45 -28.65 -44.14
C LEU A 442 -7.75 -28.30 -44.88
N LYS A 443 -8.18 -27.03 -44.78
CA LYS A 443 -9.35 -26.52 -45.51
C LYS A 443 -9.15 -26.62 -47.02
N THR A 444 -7.96 -26.25 -47.53
CA THR A 444 -7.62 -26.40 -48.96
C THR A 444 -7.60 -27.86 -49.40
N ALA A 445 -7.03 -28.76 -48.59
CA ALA A 445 -6.98 -30.19 -48.90
C ALA A 445 -8.39 -30.80 -48.95
N ASN A 446 -9.26 -30.48 -47.99
CA ASN A 446 -10.66 -30.90 -47.99
C ASN A 446 -11.40 -30.38 -49.23
N GLY A 447 -11.15 -29.13 -49.65
CA GLY A 447 -11.68 -28.58 -50.90
C GLY A 447 -11.26 -29.39 -52.13
N LYS A 448 -9.97 -29.75 -52.24
CA LYS A 448 -9.46 -30.58 -53.34
C LYS A 448 -10.08 -31.98 -53.36
N ILE A 449 -10.21 -32.62 -52.18
CA ILE A 449 -10.86 -33.94 -52.04
C ILE A 449 -12.33 -33.85 -52.50
N SER A 450 -13.04 -32.79 -52.13
CA SER A 450 -14.42 -32.54 -52.52
C SER A 450 -14.56 -32.37 -54.04
N ALA A 451 -13.67 -31.56 -54.64
CA ALA A 451 -13.64 -31.34 -56.08
C ALA A 451 -13.35 -32.63 -56.86
N SER A 452 -12.34 -33.42 -56.44
CA SER A 452 -12.03 -34.72 -57.06
C SER A 452 -13.18 -35.72 -56.91
N ARG A 453 -13.95 -35.68 -55.81
CA ARG A 453 -15.14 -36.51 -55.64
C ARG A 453 -16.25 -36.11 -56.61
N ALA A 454 -16.48 -34.81 -56.81
CA ALA A 454 -17.45 -34.30 -57.78
C ALA A 454 -17.04 -34.65 -59.23
N GLU A 455 -15.76 -34.51 -59.58
CA GLU A 455 -15.21 -34.95 -60.87
C GLU A 455 -15.43 -36.45 -61.09
N PHE A 456 -15.18 -37.26 -60.06
CA PHE A 456 -15.41 -38.72 -60.12
C PHE A 456 -16.88 -39.06 -60.38
N GLU A 457 -17.80 -38.33 -59.75
CA GLU A 457 -19.25 -38.52 -59.91
C GLU A 457 -19.72 -38.12 -61.32
N GLN A 458 -19.17 -37.03 -61.87
CA GLN A 458 -19.40 -36.60 -63.26
C GLN A 458 -18.84 -37.60 -64.27
N LEU A 459 -17.61 -38.11 -64.06
CA LEU A 459 -17.01 -39.12 -64.93
C LEU A 459 -17.83 -40.41 -64.93
N ARG A 460 -18.31 -40.83 -63.75
CA ARG A 460 -19.16 -42.02 -63.60
C ARG A 460 -20.51 -41.86 -64.30
N SER A 461 -21.10 -40.67 -64.27
CA SER A 461 -22.31 -40.33 -65.04
C SER A 461 -22.04 -40.41 -66.55
N ARG A 462 -20.97 -39.78 -67.05
CA ARG A 462 -20.59 -39.83 -68.47
C ARG A 462 -20.30 -41.26 -68.94
N PHE A 463 -19.70 -42.09 -68.08
CA PHE A 463 -19.44 -43.49 -68.38
C PHE A 463 -20.74 -44.29 -68.55
N LYS A 464 -21.69 -44.13 -67.61
CA LYS A 464 -23.03 -44.74 -67.71
C LYS A 464 -23.79 -44.32 -68.97
N ASP A 465 -23.74 -43.03 -69.32
CA ASP A 465 -24.37 -42.50 -70.54
C ASP A 465 -23.68 -43.01 -71.82
N SER A 466 -22.38 -43.30 -71.75
CA SER A 466 -21.61 -43.87 -72.87
C SER A 466 -21.84 -45.37 -73.07
N GLU A 467 -21.97 -46.15 -71.98
CA GLU A 467 -22.31 -47.58 -72.03
C GLU A 467 -23.71 -47.82 -72.59
N GLN A 468 -24.67 -46.94 -72.29
CA GLN A 468 -26.02 -47.02 -72.87
C GLN A 468 -26.07 -46.72 -74.37
N LYS A 469 -25.04 -46.09 -74.95
CA LYS A 469 -25.09 -45.56 -76.33
C LYS A 469 -24.32 -46.37 -77.38
N ARG A 470 -23.51 -47.40 -77.06
CA ARG A 470 -22.85 -48.21 -78.10
C ARG A 470 -22.41 -49.62 -77.65
N GLY A 471 -22.75 -50.61 -78.47
CA GLY A 471 -22.09 -51.91 -78.52
C GLY A 471 -20.74 -51.83 -79.24
N ALA A 472 -19.74 -52.48 -78.65
CA ALA A 472 -18.39 -52.77 -79.15
C ALA A 472 -17.51 -51.57 -79.58
N ALA A 473 -16.60 -51.13 -78.69
CA ALA A 473 -15.32 -50.50 -79.06
C ALA A 473 -14.32 -50.60 -77.88
N ASN A 474 -13.22 -51.33 -78.05
CA ASN A 474 -12.31 -51.75 -76.97
C ASN A 474 -11.26 -50.72 -76.52
N ASP A 475 -11.06 -49.61 -77.24
CA ASP A 475 -10.00 -48.64 -76.89
C ASP A 475 -10.46 -47.50 -75.97
N ARG A 476 -11.67 -46.97 -76.15
CA ARG A 476 -12.16 -45.83 -75.34
C ARG A 476 -12.43 -46.22 -73.88
N SER A 477 -12.78 -47.48 -73.63
CA SER A 477 -12.91 -48.05 -72.29
C SER A 477 -11.55 -48.25 -71.59
N ALA A 478 -10.46 -48.40 -72.34
CA ALA A 478 -9.11 -48.48 -71.76
C ALA A 478 -8.62 -47.11 -71.29
N GLU A 479 -8.84 -46.05 -72.08
CA GLU A 479 -8.52 -44.67 -71.69
C GLU A 479 -9.30 -44.23 -70.45
N ILE A 480 -10.62 -44.50 -70.39
CA ILE A 480 -11.43 -44.12 -69.23
C ILE A 480 -11.03 -44.91 -67.99
N ARG A 481 -10.65 -46.19 -68.12
CA ARG A 481 -10.08 -46.98 -67.01
C ARG A 481 -8.75 -46.40 -66.53
N ALA A 482 -7.86 -46.00 -67.44
CA ALA A 482 -6.60 -45.37 -67.09
C ALA A 482 -6.80 -44.02 -66.38
N GLU A 483 -7.78 -43.21 -66.81
CA GLU A 483 -8.12 -41.93 -66.16
C GLU A 483 -8.77 -42.13 -64.79
N HIS A 484 -9.66 -43.13 -64.67
CA HIS A 484 -10.25 -43.55 -63.39
C HIS A 484 -9.17 -43.98 -62.38
N ASP A 485 -8.19 -44.77 -62.82
CA ASP A 485 -7.11 -45.23 -61.95
C ASP A 485 -6.16 -44.10 -61.54
N ARG A 486 -5.88 -43.14 -62.44
CA ARG A 486 -5.12 -41.91 -62.12
C ARG A 486 -5.84 -41.06 -61.06
N LEU A 487 -7.16 -40.85 -61.20
CA LEU A 487 -7.95 -40.09 -60.23
C LEU A 487 -8.04 -40.81 -58.88
N ARG A 488 -8.20 -42.14 -58.89
CA ARG A 488 -8.21 -42.96 -57.67
C ARG A 488 -6.87 -42.89 -56.93
N ALA A 489 -5.76 -42.89 -57.66
CA ALA A 489 -4.43 -42.69 -57.09
C ALA A 489 -4.27 -41.30 -56.45
N ARG A 490 -4.69 -40.23 -57.14
CA ARG A 490 -4.66 -38.85 -56.60
C ARG A 490 -5.56 -38.67 -55.38
N PHE A 491 -6.72 -39.31 -55.36
CA PHE A 491 -7.62 -39.31 -54.20
C PHE A 491 -6.97 -39.99 -53.00
N LYS A 492 -6.37 -41.18 -53.20
CA LYS A 492 -5.66 -41.92 -52.14
C LYS A 492 -4.48 -41.13 -51.59
N GLU A 493 -3.71 -40.45 -52.45
CA GLU A 493 -2.61 -39.57 -52.04
C GLU A 493 -3.11 -38.37 -51.23
N SER A 494 -4.24 -37.78 -51.62
CA SER A 494 -4.84 -36.64 -50.92
C SER A 494 -5.41 -37.03 -49.55
N GLU A 495 -6.03 -38.20 -49.43
CA GLU A 495 -6.46 -38.77 -48.14
C GLU A 495 -5.26 -39.06 -47.21
N GLN A 496 -4.17 -39.62 -47.75
CA GLN A 496 -2.95 -39.85 -46.97
C GLN A 496 -2.33 -38.52 -46.46
N LYS A 497 -2.31 -37.48 -47.31
CA LYS A 497 -1.87 -36.13 -46.90
C LYS A 497 -2.79 -35.54 -45.83
N ARG A 498 -4.11 -35.75 -45.93
CA ARG A 498 -5.09 -35.30 -44.92
C ARG A 498 -4.85 -35.97 -43.57
N GLU A 499 -4.67 -37.30 -43.54
CA GLU A 499 -4.37 -38.03 -42.30
C GLU A 499 -3.05 -37.57 -41.66
N GLN A 500 -2.02 -37.32 -42.47
CA GLN A 500 -0.74 -36.79 -41.97
C GLN A 500 -0.92 -35.39 -41.35
N LEU A 501 -1.67 -34.49 -42.00
CA LEU A 501 -1.95 -33.16 -41.47
C LEU A 501 -2.74 -33.19 -40.16
N ILE A 502 -3.74 -34.07 -40.04
CA ILE A 502 -4.50 -34.25 -38.79
C ILE A 502 -3.57 -34.70 -37.65
N LYS A 503 -2.69 -35.67 -37.91
CA LYS A 503 -1.72 -36.15 -36.91
C LYS A 503 -0.76 -35.06 -36.45
N VAL A 504 -0.30 -34.19 -37.37
CA VAL A 504 0.57 -33.05 -37.03
C VAL A 504 -0.18 -31.98 -36.24
N SER A 505 -1.41 -31.64 -36.64
CA SER A 505 -2.26 -30.67 -35.94
C SER A 505 -2.54 -31.10 -34.51
N GLN A 506 -2.97 -32.34 -34.28
CA GLN A 506 -3.20 -32.89 -32.95
C GLN A 506 -1.94 -32.94 -32.06
N ARG A 507 -0.75 -33.04 -32.66
CA ARG A 507 0.52 -33.00 -31.92
C ARG A 507 0.88 -31.57 -31.50
N LEU A 508 0.64 -30.60 -32.39
CA LEU A 508 0.86 -29.17 -32.10
C LEU A 508 -0.12 -28.65 -31.05
N GLN A 509 -1.41 -29.03 -31.16
CA GLN A 509 -2.44 -28.64 -30.19
C GLN A 509 -2.08 -29.13 -28.78
N ARG A 510 -1.72 -30.42 -28.63
CA ARG A 510 -1.22 -30.97 -27.36
C ARG A 510 0.03 -30.23 -26.83
N ARG A 511 0.92 -29.80 -27.73
CA ARG A 511 2.12 -29.05 -27.34
C ARG A 511 1.78 -27.64 -26.86
N CYS A 512 0.79 -26.98 -27.46
CA CYS A 512 0.28 -25.70 -26.99
C CYS A 512 -0.41 -25.82 -25.62
N GLU A 513 -1.26 -26.84 -25.44
CA GLU A 513 -1.93 -27.11 -24.16
C GLU A 513 -0.93 -27.38 -23.03
N GLU A 514 0.11 -28.18 -23.27
CA GLU A 514 1.18 -28.41 -22.29
C GLU A 514 1.97 -27.14 -21.96
N LEU A 515 2.20 -26.24 -22.92
CA LEU A 515 2.86 -24.96 -22.66
C LEU A 515 1.98 -24.02 -21.83
N LEU A 516 0.67 -23.98 -22.11
CA LEU A 516 -0.30 -23.21 -21.32
C LEU A 516 -0.40 -23.75 -19.89
N ARG A 517 -0.38 -25.08 -19.71
CA ARG A 517 -0.35 -25.72 -18.39
C ARG A 517 0.90 -25.33 -17.60
N ARG A 518 2.08 -25.37 -18.24
CA ARG A 518 3.34 -24.92 -17.62
C ARG A 518 3.36 -23.42 -17.30
N LEU A 519 2.67 -22.59 -18.09
CA LEU A 519 2.50 -21.17 -17.78
C LEU A 519 1.59 -20.99 -16.55
N GLY A 520 0.52 -21.78 -16.42
CA GLY A 520 -0.36 -21.79 -15.24
C GLY A 520 0.33 -22.27 -13.96
N GLU A 521 1.07 -23.38 -14.02
CA GLU A 521 1.81 -23.93 -12.86
C GLU A 521 2.89 -22.97 -12.33
N ASN A 522 3.51 -22.16 -13.20
CA ASN A 522 4.49 -21.15 -12.78
C ASN A 522 3.84 -19.88 -12.21
N VAL A 523 2.54 -19.67 -12.41
CA VAL A 523 1.76 -18.57 -11.80
C VAL A 523 1.22 -18.98 -10.43
N ASP A 524 0.86 -20.26 -10.24
CA ASP A 524 0.34 -20.79 -8.97
C ASP A 524 1.43 -21.19 -7.95
N GLY A 525 2.69 -21.33 -8.39
CA GLY A 525 3.84 -21.71 -7.54
C GLY A 525 4.22 -20.73 -6.42
N THR A 526 3.50 -19.62 -6.23
CA THR A 526 3.69 -18.71 -5.08
C THR A 526 2.73 -18.98 -3.91
N THR A 527 1.80 -19.91 -4.04
CA THR A 527 0.76 -20.19 -3.03
C THR A 527 0.48 -21.68 -2.98
N THR A 528 1.16 -22.42 -2.10
CA THR A 528 0.62 -23.58 -1.36
C THR A 528 1.75 -24.27 -0.60
N GLY A 529 2.08 -23.74 0.58
CA GLY A 529 2.68 -24.52 1.66
C GLY A 529 1.57 -25.05 2.54
N GLU A 530 1.23 -26.32 2.35
CA GLU A 530 0.76 -27.29 3.34
C GLU A 530 -0.40 -26.92 4.28
N THR A 531 -1.53 -27.61 4.09
CA THR A 531 -2.12 -28.43 5.17
C THR A 531 -2.88 -29.60 4.54
N THR A 532 -2.27 -30.79 4.58
CA THR A 532 -2.96 -32.08 4.52
C THR A 532 -2.83 -32.74 5.87
N SER A 533 -3.95 -32.97 6.58
CA SER A 533 -4.18 -34.21 7.33
C SER A 533 -5.61 -34.26 7.89
N SER A 534 -6.28 -35.36 7.54
CA SER A 534 -7.52 -35.97 8.08
C SER A 534 -8.81 -35.14 8.11
#